data_AF-A0A957MZ81-F1
#
_entry.id   AF-A0A957MZ81-F1
#
_cell.length_a   1.000
_cell.length_b   1.000
_cell.length_c   1.000
_cell.angle_alpha   90.00
_cell.angle_beta   90.00
_cell.angle_gamma   90.00
#
_symmetry.space_group_name_H-M   'P 1'
#
loop_
_entity.id
_entity.type
_entity.pdbx_description
1 polymer ?
#
loop_
_entity_poly.entity_id
_entity_poly.type
_entity_poly.pdbx_seq_one_letter_code
_entity_poly.pdbx_strand_id
1 'polypeptide(L)' 'DGDLYESTWDALTHLYPKVSPGGFVLVDDYNHESCRQAIHDYRALHEIGAPLLDIDRIGVYWRKS' A
#
# COMPACT_ATOMS: atom_id res chain seq x y z
N ASP A 1 1.73 3.29 9.03
CA ASP A 1 1.24 3.10 10.40
C ASP A 1 -0.03 2.27 10.40
N GLY A 2 0.14 0.98 10.18
CA GLY A 2 -0.88 -0.05 10.01
C GLY A 2 -0.27 -1.42 10.19
N ASP A 3 0.48 -1.60 11.28
CA ASP A 3 1.25 -2.80 11.61
C ASP A 3 0.51 -4.13 11.37
N LEU A 4 -0.81 -4.12 11.54
CA LEU A 4 -1.68 -5.26 11.33
C LEU A 4 -2.16 -5.37 9.88
N TYR A 5 -2.37 -6.61 9.44
CA TYR A 5 -2.91 -6.90 8.12
C TYR A 5 -4.27 -6.19 7.94
N GLU A 6 -5.17 -6.35 8.92
CA GLU A 6 -6.53 -5.81 8.88
C GLU A 6 -6.55 -4.28 8.82
N SER A 7 -5.67 -3.62 9.57
CA SER A 7 -5.57 -2.15 9.54
C SER A 7 -5.12 -1.63 8.17
N THR A 8 -4.12 -2.28 7.57
CA THR A 8 -3.66 -1.95 6.22
C THR A 8 -4.73 -2.26 5.17
N TRP A 9 -5.40 -3.41 5.30
CA TRP A 9 -6.46 -3.85 4.40
C TRP A 9 -7.67 -2.90 4.40
N ASP A 10 -8.14 -2.51 5.58
CA ASP A 10 -9.27 -1.59 5.71
C ASP A 10 -8.95 -0.21 5.15
N ALA A 11 -7.74 0.30 5.39
CA ALA A 11 -7.30 1.58 4.83
C ALA A 11 -7.29 1.54 3.29
N LEU A 12 -6.71 0.51 2.69
CA LEU A 12 -6.70 0.36 1.23
C LEU A 12 -8.12 0.22 0.67
N THR A 13 -8.93 -0.66 1.25
CA THR A 13 -10.29 -0.94 0.78
C THR A 13 -11.17 0.31 0.75
N HIS A 14 -11.09 1.15 1.79
CA HIS A 14 -11.98 2.31 1.92
C HIS A 14 -11.41 3.61 1.34
N LEU A 15 -10.07 3.74 1.25
CA LEU A 15 -9.41 5.00 0.90
C LEU A 15 -8.70 4.96 -0.45
N TYR A 16 -8.13 3.83 -0.87
CA TYR A 16 -7.44 3.73 -2.17
C TYR A 16 -8.30 4.11 -3.38
N PRO A 17 -9.61 3.77 -3.42
CA PRO A 17 -10.49 4.21 -4.51
C PRO A 17 -10.59 5.73 -4.64
N LYS A 18 -10.39 6.47 -3.53
CA LYS A 18 -10.50 7.93 -3.46
C LYS A 18 -9.19 8.64 -3.82
N VAL A 19 -8.08 7.92 -3.90
CA VAL A 19 -6.81 8.49 -4.38
C VAL A 19 -6.99 8.87 -5.86
N SER A 20 -6.75 10.13 -6.17
CA SER A 20 -6.87 10.62 -7.56
C SER A 20 -5.83 9.97 -8.47
N PRO A 21 -6.11 9.84 -9.79
CA PRO A 21 -5.08 9.47 -10.76
C PRO A 21 -3.86 10.39 -10.64
N GLY A 22 -2.66 9.81 -10.65
CA GLY A 22 -1.42 10.52 -10.39
C GLY A 22 -1.13 10.85 -8.93
N GLY A 23 -2.02 10.52 -8.00
CA GLY A 23 -1.83 10.64 -6.55
C GLY A 23 -0.89 9.56 -5.99
N PHE A 24 -0.53 9.69 -4.71
CA PHE A 24 0.45 8.83 -4.06
C PHE A 24 -0.16 8.06 -2.89
N VAL A 25 0.38 6.86 -2.65
CA VAL A 25 0.12 6.08 -1.45
C VAL A 25 1.45 5.75 -0.81
N LEU A 26 1.58 6.11 0.47
CA LEU A 26 2.75 5.88 1.28
C LEU A 26 2.42 4.81 2.32
N VAL A 27 3.32 3.86 2.51
CA VAL A 27 3.21 2.76 3.46
C VAL A 27 4.42 2.82 4.38
N ASP A 28 4.19 3.19 5.63
CA ASP A 28 5.27 3.40 6.61
C ASP A 28 5.87 2.06 7.07
N ASP A 29 5.04 1.09 7.47
CA ASP A 29 5.49 -0.18 8.10
C ASP A 29 5.64 -1.31 7.09
N TYR A 30 6.09 -1.00 5.88
CA TYR A 30 6.21 -2.03 4.84
C TYR A 30 7.24 -3.10 5.21
N ASN A 31 8.15 -2.83 6.15
CA ASN A 31 9.03 -3.84 6.74
C ASN A 31 8.30 -4.91 7.58
N HIS A 32 7.08 -4.65 8.06
CA HIS A 32 6.26 -5.62 8.80
C HIS A 32 5.57 -6.60 7.84
N GLU A 33 5.70 -7.91 8.11
CA GLU A 33 5.22 -8.97 7.22
C GLU A 33 3.71 -8.87 6.96
N SER A 34 2.91 -8.64 8.00
CA SER A 34 1.45 -8.46 7.93
C SER A 34 1.05 -7.26 7.06
N CYS A 35 1.70 -6.12 7.24
CA CYS A 35 1.47 -4.93 6.40
C CYS A 35 1.84 -5.22 4.94
N ARG A 36 3.02 -5.79 4.71
CA ARG A 36 3.51 -6.16 3.38
C ARG A 36 2.55 -7.09 2.66
N GLN A 37 2.05 -8.11 3.36
CA GLN A 37 1.10 -9.08 2.82
C GLN A 37 -0.21 -8.41 2.39
N ALA A 38 -0.80 -7.55 3.23
CA ALA A 38 -2.01 -6.80 2.90
C ALA A 38 -1.83 -5.89 1.67
N ILE A 39 -0.68 -5.22 1.55
CA ILE A 39 -0.33 -4.42 0.37
C ILE A 39 -0.28 -5.29 -0.88
N HIS A 40 0.38 -6.45 -0.83
CA HIS A 40 0.51 -7.34 -1.98
C HIS A 40 -0.82 -7.97 -2.40
N ASP A 41 -1.63 -8.44 -1.45
CA ASP A 41 -2.93 -9.05 -1.72
C ASP A 41 -3.89 -8.04 -2.35
N TYR A 42 -3.97 -6.82 -1.80
CA TYR A 42 -4.79 -5.75 -2.37
C TYR A 42 -4.35 -5.40 -3.79
N ARG A 43 -3.04 -5.25 -4.00
CA ARG A 43 -2.50 -4.92 -5.33
C ARG A 43 -2.72 -6.03 -6.35
N ALA A 44 -2.62 -7.30 -5.95
CA ALA A 44 -2.92 -8.43 -6.82
C ALA A 44 -4.41 -8.48 -7.19
N LEU A 45 -5.30 -8.30 -6.21
CA LEU A 45 -6.75 -8.27 -6.40
C LEU A 45 -7.21 -7.16 -7.36
N HIS A 46 -6.56 -6.00 -7.30
CA HIS A 46 -6.90 -4.82 -8.08
C HIS A 46 -5.99 -4.59 -9.31
N GLU A 47 -5.16 -5.58 -9.66
CA GLU A 47 -4.26 -5.52 -10.83
C GLU A 47 -3.35 -4.28 -10.86
N ILE A 48 -2.88 -3.85 -9.67
CA ILE A 48 -2.05 -2.65 -9.52
C ILE A 48 -0.59 -2.98 -9.85
N GLY A 49 -0.18 -2.65 -11.08
CA GLY A 49 1.19 -2.83 -11.58
C GLY A 49 2.16 -1.67 -11.30
N ALA A 50 1.73 -0.59 -10.65
CA ALA A 50 2.58 0.57 -10.38
C ALA A 50 3.77 0.19 -9.47
N PRO A 51 5.02 0.60 -9.78
CA PRO A 51 6.19 0.17 -9.02
C PRO A 51 6.14 0.64 -7.56
N LEU A 52 6.51 -0.25 -6.64
CA LEU A 52 6.78 0.10 -5.24
C LEU A 52 8.22 0.62 -5.13
N LEU A 53 8.38 1.83 -4.60
CA LEU A 53 9.66 2.51 -4.46
C LEU A 53 10.05 2.57 -2.99
N ASP A 54 11.27 2.12 -2.68
CA ASP A 54 11.87 2.17 -1.34
C ASP A 54 12.14 3.62 -0.93
N ILE A 55 11.87 3.93 0.34
CA ILE A 55 12.16 5.24 0.94
C ILE A 55 13.44 5.13 1.79
N ASP A 56 13.46 4.18 2.72
CA ASP A 56 14.48 4.09 3.78
C ASP A 56 14.68 2.66 4.31
N ARG A 57 14.21 1.63 3.58
CA ARG A 57 14.15 0.21 3.97
C ARG A 57 13.08 -0.15 5.00
N ILE A 58 12.32 0.82 5.49
CA ILE A 58 11.14 0.60 6.34
C ILE A 58 9.89 0.82 5.49
N GLY A 59 9.77 2.04 4.95
CA GLY A 59 8.61 2.46 4.17
C GLY A 59 8.78 2.33 2.66
N VAL A 60 7.66 2.24 1.96
CA VAL A 60 7.59 2.30 0.50
C VAL A 60 6.46 3.22 0.05
N TYR A 61 6.49 3.64 -1.21
CA TYR A 61 5.36 4.33 -1.82
C TYR A 61 5.14 3.90 -3.27
N TRP A 62 3.96 4.18 -3.80
CA TRP A 62 3.70 4.15 -5.24
C TRP A 62 2.81 5.31 -5.68
N ARG A 63 2.87 5.60 -6.98
CA ARG A 63 1.98 6.55 -7.65
C ARG A 63 0.86 5.79 -8.35
N LYS A 64 -0.40 6.16 -8.09
CA LYS A 64 -1.57 5.59 -8.77
C LYS A 64 -1.59 6.07 -10.23
N SER A 65 -1.74 5.14 -11.16
CA SER A 65 -1.92 5.43 -12.59
C SER A 65 -3.25 6.10 -12.88
#